data_AF-A0ABD3DGZ5-F1
#
_entry.id   AF-A0ABD3DGZ5-F1
#
_cell.length_a   1.000
_cell.length_b   1.000
_cell.length_c   1.000
_cell.angle_alpha   90.00
_cell.angle_beta   90.00
_cell.angle_gamma   90.00
#
_symmetry.space_group_name_H-M   'P 1'
#
loop_
_entity.id
_entity.type
_entity.pdbx_description
1 polymer ?
#
loop_
_entity_poly.entity_id
_entity_poly.type
_entity_poly.pdbx_seq_one_letter_code
_entity_poly.pdbx_strand_id
1 'polypeptide(L)'
;MASKTLLIVLACFLLVNTKVSSAKEEETLSEGTKRDIYEYNLKRIPPDTPKLMVLAKPLPPAPPPPSPIVKTPPPPPPPPAVIKAPPPPVPVQPPPPPAVKPPRNRQECIPLCNVRCKKHSRPNICTRACLTCCERCKCVPPGQYGNTQKCGKCYSTMTTRGGKLKCP
;
A
#
# COMPACT_ATOMS: atom_id res chain seq x y z
N MET A 1 59.90 13.83 38.25
CA MET A 1 58.56 14.45 38.06
C MET A 1 58.20 14.73 36.58
N ALA A 2 59.09 14.52 35.59
CA ALA A 2 58.83 14.88 34.18
C ALA A 2 58.12 13.80 33.31
N SER A 3 57.99 12.57 33.79
CA SER A 3 57.44 11.45 32.99
C SER A 3 55.91 11.47 32.86
N LYS A 4 55.19 11.94 33.89
CA LYS A 4 53.72 12.00 33.86
C LYS A 4 53.20 13.07 32.91
N THR A 5 53.88 14.22 32.83
CA THR A 5 53.53 15.30 31.91
C THR A 5 53.71 14.87 30.45
N LEU A 6 54.77 14.11 30.13
CA LEU A 6 55.00 13.60 28.79
C LEU A 6 53.93 12.59 28.35
N LEU A 7 53.47 11.72 29.27
CA LEU A 7 52.38 10.78 29.00
C LEU A 7 51.04 11.49 28.75
N ILE A 8 50.75 12.56 29.49
CA ILE A 8 49.53 13.34 29.31
C ILE A 8 49.55 14.06 27.95
N VAL A 9 50.69 14.64 27.56
CA VAL A 9 50.84 15.32 26.26
C VAL A 9 50.71 14.32 25.10
N LEU A 10 51.32 13.14 25.20
CA LEU A 10 51.18 12.07 24.20
C LEU A 10 49.72 11.59 24.08
N ALA A 11 49.04 11.38 25.21
CA ALA A 11 47.63 10.98 25.22
C ALA A 11 46.73 12.04 24.58
N CYS A 12 46.95 13.32 24.88
CA CYS A 12 46.23 14.43 24.25
C CYS A 12 46.50 14.48 22.73
N PHE A 13 47.74 14.28 22.30
CA PHE A 13 48.09 14.29 20.87
C PHE A 13 47.42 13.14 20.10
N LEU A 14 47.36 11.95 20.69
CA LEU A 14 46.64 10.80 20.11
C LEU A 14 45.12 11.04 20.07
N LEU A 15 44.53 11.68 21.09
CA LEU A 15 43.11 12.04 21.09
C LEU A 15 42.76 13.10 20.03
N VAL A 16 43.67 14.04 19.74
CA VAL A 16 43.47 15.05 18.68
C VAL A 16 43.61 14.44 17.29
N ASN A 17 44.62 13.59 17.06
CA ASN A 17 44.83 12.94 15.76
C ASN A 17 43.75 11.89 15.43
N THR A 18 43.21 11.18 16.42
CA THR A 18 42.08 10.25 16.21
C THR A 18 40.78 10.97 15.84
N LYS A 19 40.55 12.19 16.33
CA LYS A 19 39.41 13.02 15.92
C LYS A 19 39.50 13.48 14.46
N VAL A 20 40.71 13.71 13.93
CA VAL A 20 40.95 14.04 12.51
C VAL A 20 40.70 12.86 11.58
N SER A 21 40.86 11.62 12.06
CA SER A 21 40.61 10.43 11.25
C SER A 21 39.12 10.02 11.19
N SER A 22 38.28 10.43 12.15
CA SER A 22 36.89 10.00 12.23
C SER A 22 35.89 10.82 11.40
N ALA A 23 36.32 11.91 10.75
CA ALA A 23 35.43 12.79 9.97
C ALA A 23 35.49 12.57 8.46
N LYS A 24 36.17 11.51 7.96
CA LYS A 24 36.45 11.33 6.53
C LYS A 24 35.90 10.05 5.89
N GLU A 25 35.09 9.28 6.60
CA GLU A 25 34.66 7.94 6.14
C GLU A 25 33.15 7.80 5.93
N GLU A 26 32.30 8.72 6.42
CA GLU A 26 30.84 8.64 6.21
C GLU A 26 30.34 9.25 4.89
N GLU A 27 31.13 10.07 4.19
CA GLU A 27 30.62 10.81 3.02
C GLU A 27 30.65 10.00 1.71
N THR A 28 31.44 8.92 1.61
CA THR A 28 31.64 8.21 0.33
C THR A 28 30.64 7.07 0.05
N LEU A 29 29.88 6.59 1.04
CA LEU A 29 28.86 5.54 0.82
C LEU A 29 27.47 6.09 0.43
N SER A 30 27.21 7.37 0.72
CA SER A 30 25.92 8.01 0.43
C SER A 30 25.81 8.53 -1.01
N GLU A 31 26.92 8.95 -1.62
CA GLU A 31 26.90 9.51 -2.98
C GLU A 31 26.80 8.47 -4.10
N GLY A 32 27.35 7.26 -3.93
CA GLY A 32 27.25 6.19 -4.93
C GLY A 32 25.80 5.77 -5.17
N THR A 33 25.10 5.43 -4.08
CA THR A 33 23.70 4.98 -4.12
C THR A 33 22.75 6.04 -4.68
N LYS A 34 22.99 7.33 -4.41
CA LYS A 34 22.12 8.42 -4.90
C LYS A 34 22.30 8.67 -6.40
N ARG A 35 23.53 8.51 -6.92
CA ARG A 35 23.83 8.64 -8.35
C ARG A 35 23.23 7.48 -9.15
N ASP A 36 23.32 6.26 -8.64
CA ASP A 36 22.75 5.06 -9.26
C ASP A 36 21.21 5.09 -9.29
N ILE A 37 20.57 5.60 -8.22
CA ILE A 37 19.11 5.79 -8.18
C ILE A 37 18.67 6.85 -9.20
N TYR A 38 19.42 7.95 -9.38
CA TYR A 38 19.05 8.98 -10.36
C TYR A 38 19.21 8.47 -11.80
N GLU A 39 20.29 7.75 -12.11
CA GLU A 39 20.50 7.20 -13.45
C GLU A 39 19.47 6.11 -13.80
N TYR A 40 19.08 5.28 -12.82
CA TYR A 40 18.03 4.28 -12.99
C TYR A 40 16.63 4.88 -13.18
N ASN A 41 16.33 6.01 -12.53
CA ASN A 41 15.06 6.70 -12.71
C ASN A 41 15.00 7.43 -14.06
N LEU A 42 16.10 8.03 -14.54
CA LEU A 42 16.14 8.73 -15.83
C LEU A 42 15.92 7.78 -17.02
N LYS A 43 16.51 6.57 -16.98
CA LYS A 43 16.31 5.53 -18.01
C LYS A 43 14.92 4.92 -18.03
N ARG A 44 14.08 5.16 -17.00
CA ARG A 44 12.69 4.70 -16.94
C ARG A 44 11.66 5.79 -17.20
N ILE A 45 12.07 7.02 -17.52
CA ILE A 45 11.17 8.04 -18.05
C ILE A 45 10.88 7.65 -19.50
N PRO A 46 9.64 7.22 -19.84
CA PRO A 46 9.29 7.00 -21.25
C PRO A 46 9.42 8.35 -21.98
N PRO A 47 9.93 8.38 -23.22
CA PRO A 47 10.03 9.62 -23.97
C PRO A 47 8.63 10.23 -24.10
N ASP A 48 8.49 11.46 -23.61
CA ASP A 48 7.30 12.28 -23.79
C ASP A 48 6.94 12.30 -25.28
N THR A 49 5.89 11.57 -25.65
CA THR A 49 5.24 11.78 -26.94
C THR A 49 4.48 13.10 -26.85
N PRO A 50 4.80 14.13 -27.66
CA PRO A 50 3.92 15.27 -27.81
C PRO A 50 2.72 14.80 -28.65
N LYS A 51 1.65 14.38 -27.99
CA LYS A 51 0.39 14.13 -28.68
C LYS A 51 -0.23 15.49 -28.99
N LEU A 52 -0.10 15.90 -30.25
CA LEU A 52 -0.83 17.00 -30.87
C LEU A 52 -2.28 16.98 -30.37
N MET A 53 -2.73 18.11 -29.81
CA MET A 53 -4.13 18.35 -29.53
C MET A 53 -4.89 18.45 -30.86
N VAL A 54 -5.56 17.37 -31.25
CA VAL A 54 -6.63 17.44 -32.25
C VAL A 54 -7.92 17.75 -31.51
N LEU A 55 -8.45 18.94 -31.78
CA LEU A 55 -9.74 19.42 -31.31
C LEU A 55 -10.86 18.49 -31.84
N ALA A 56 -11.25 17.53 -31.03
CA ALA A 56 -12.42 16.69 -31.32
C ALA A 56 -13.70 17.49 -31.02
N LYS A 57 -14.49 17.70 -32.07
CA LYS A 57 -15.86 18.24 -32.03
C LYS A 57 -16.70 17.42 -31.03
N PRO A 58 -17.57 18.05 -30.20
CA PRO A 58 -18.46 17.29 -29.32
C PRO A 58 -19.40 16.42 -30.16
N LEU A 59 -19.30 15.10 -30.03
CA LEU A 59 -20.31 14.17 -30.52
C LEU A 59 -21.57 14.33 -29.66
N PRO A 60 -22.78 14.33 -30.25
CA PRO A 60 -24.02 14.37 -29.48
C PRO A 60 -24.11 13.15 -28.55
N PRO A 61 -24.77 13.30 -27.39
CA PRO A 61 -24.93 12.20 -26.45
C PRO A 61 -25.68 11.05 -27.12
N ALA A 62 -25.07 9.87 -27.10
CA ALA A 62 -25.73 8.65 -27.54
C ALA A 62 -27.01 8.42 -26.72
N PRO A 63 -28.12 7.97 -27.33
CA PRO A 63 -29.32 7.63 -26.59
C PRO A 63 -29.01 6.53 -25.57
N PRO A 64 -29.72 6.51 -24.43
CA PRO A 64 -29.51 5.49 -23.41
C PRO A 64 -29.74 4.10 -24.03
N PRO A 65 -28.90 3.09 -23.70
CA PRO A 65 -29.13 1.74 -24.17
C PRO A 65 -30.50 1.26 -23.66
N PRO A 66 -31.28 0.54 -24.48
CA PRO A 66 -32.52 -0.05 -24.02
C PRO A 66 -32.21 -0.96 -22.82
N SER A 67 -33.05 -0.86 -21.79
CA SER A 67 -32.93 -1.68 -20.58
C SER A 67 -32.78 -3.16 -20.96
N PRO A 68 -31.89 -3.92 -20.32
CA PRO A 68 -31.78 -5.34 -20.59
C PRO A 68 -33.14 -5.99 -20.29
N ILE A 69 -33.72 -6.63 -21.32
CA ILE A 69 -34.89 -7.49 -21.16
C ILE A 69 -34.46 -8.61 -20.22
N VAL A 70 -34.95 -8.56 -18.98
CA VAL A 70 -34.82 -9.63 -18.01
C VAL A 70 -35.60 -10.82 -18.57
N LYS A 71 -34.91 -11.70 -19.30
CA LYS A 71 -35.43 -13.03 -19.57
C LYS A 71 -35.46 -13.76 -18.24
N THR A 72 -36.65 -14.06 -17.77
CA THR A 72 -36.89 -14.92 -16.61
C THR A 72 -36.12 -16.22 -16.78
N PRO A 73 -35.30 -16.63 -15.77
CA PRO A 73 -34.70 -17.96 -15.78
C PRO A 73 -35.81 -19.04 -15.81
N PRO A 74 -35.61 -20.17 -16.51
CA PRO A 74 -36.52 -21.30 -16.44
C PRO A 74 -36.63 -21.82 -14.99
N PRO A 75 -37.78 -22.42 -14.61
CA PRO A 75 -37.96 -22.96 -13.27
C PRO A 75 -36.93 -24.06 -12.99
N PRO A 76 -36.43 -24.15 -11.75
CA PRO A 76 -35.46 -25.18 -11.38
C PRO A 76 -36.10 -26.58 -11.46
N PRO A 77 -35.32 -27.62 -11.80
CA PRO A 77 -35.80 -29.00 -11.79
C PRO A 77 -36.24 -29.44 -10.38
N PRO A 78 -37.14 -30.43 -10.27
CA PRO A 78 -37.61 -30.93 -8.98
C PRO A 78 -36.43 -31.48 -8.16
N PRO A 79 -36.47 -31.31 -6.82
CA PRO A 79 -35.38 -31.75 -5.97
C PRO A 79 -35.23 -33.29 -6.05
N PRO A 80 -34.00 -33.81 -6.09
CA PRO A 80 -33.78 -35.24 -6.03
C PRO A 80 -34.29 -35.82 -4.69
N ALA A 81 -34.79 -37.05 -4.74
CA ALA A 81 -35.32 -37.77 -3.59
C ALA A 81 -34.30 -37.79 -2.43
N VAL A 82 -34.78 -37.45 -1.24
CA VAL A 82 -33.98 -37.32 -0.02
C VAL A 82 -33.49 -38.70 0.43
N ILE A 83 -32.27 -39.06 0.04
CA ILE A 83 -31.49 -40.06 0.78
C ILE A 83 -31.06 -39.37 2.07
N LYS A 84 -31.41 -39.94 3.23
CA LYS A 84 -31.02 -39.39 4.55
C LYS A 84 -29.50 -39.27 4.60
N ALA A 85 -29.02 -38.03 4.53
CA ALA A 85 -27.60 -37.72 4.62
C ALA A 85 -27.08 -38.14 6.01
N PRO A 86 -25.83 -38.61 6.11
CA PRO A 86 -25.12 -38.71 7.38
C PRO A 86 -25.19 -37.39 8.15
N PRO A 87 -25.09 -37.41 9.49
CA PRO A 87 -25.08 -36.18 10.28
C PRO A 87 -24.03 -35.21 9.70
N PRO A 88 -24.37 -33.92 9.51
CA PRO A 88 -23.42 -32.97 8.98
C PRO A 88 -22.17 -32.98 9.87
N PRO A 89 -20.95 -32.96 9.30
CA PRO A 89 -19.77 -32.76 10.10
C PRO A 89 -19.97 -31.48 10.91
N VAL A 90 -19.75 -31.58 12.23
CA VAL A 90 -19.81 -30.45 13.15
C VAL A 90 -19.07 -29.27 12.52
N PRO A 91 -19.65 -28.05 12.47
CA PRO A 91 -18.97 -26.90 11.90
C PRO A 91 -17.64 -26.70 12.66
N VAL A 92 -16.55 -27.10 12.03
CA VAL A 92 -15.20 -26.74 12.48
C VAL A 92 -15.14 -25.23 12.33
N GLN A 93 -15.39 -24.51 13.41
CA GLN A 93 -15.25 -23.06 13.41
C GLN A 93 -13.83 -22.77 12.90
N PRO A 94 -13.68 -21.96 11.83
CA PRO A 94 -12.36 -21.54 11.39
C PRO A 94 -11.64 -20.97 12.61
N PRO A 95 -10.36 -21.32 12.82
CA PRO A 95 -9.61 -20.81 13.96
C PRO A 95 -9.80 -19.29 14.02
N PRO A 96 -10.05 -18.73 15.22
CA PRO A 96 -10.29 -17.30 15.36
C PRO A 96 -9.18 -16.55 14.63
N PRO A 97 -9.52 -15.57 13.77
CA PRO A 97 -8.51 -14.89 12.98
C PRO A 97 -7.44 -14.37 13.93
N PRO A 98 -6.15 -14.65 13.65
CA PRO A 98 -5.08 -14.21 14.52
C PRO A 98 -5.22 -12.72 14.75
N ALA A 99 -5.10 -12.29 16.01
CA ALA A 99 -5.24 -10.88 16.38
C ALA A 99 -4.26 -10.05 15.53
N VAL A 100 -4.79 -9.39 14.50
CA VAL A 100 -3.98 -8.65 13.54
C VAL A 100 -3.47 -7.41 14.26
N LYS A 101 -2.16 -7.39 14.54
CA LYS A 101 -1.49 -6.24 15.13
C LYS A 101 -1.65 -5.04 14.16
N PRO A 102 -1.98 -3.83 14.66
CA PRO A 102 -2.10 -2.65 13.80
C PRO A 102 -0.79 -2.36 13.05
N PRO A 103 -0.86 -2.03 11.74
CA PRO A 103 0.33 -1.68 10.96
C PRO A 103 0.93 -0.35 11.42
N ARG A 104 2.23 -0.31 11.71
CA ARG A 104 2.93 0.88 12.19
C ARG A 104 3.54 1.72 11.07
N ASN A 105 4.03 1.06 10.02
CA ASN A 105 4.73 1.66 8.90
C ASN A 105 4.10 1.25 7.56
N ARG A 106 4.63 1.83 6.48
CA ARG A 106 4.16 1.57 5.12
C ARG A 106 4.36 0.11 4.70
N GLN A 107 5.46 -0.52 5.10
CA GLN A 107 5.81 -1.88 4.74
C GLN A 107 4.79 -2.88 5.28
N GLU A 108 4.28 -2.66 6.50
CA GLU A 108 3.21 -3.46 7.10
C GLU A 108 1.84 -3.18 6.44
N CYS A 109 1.63 -1.98 5.89
CA CYS A 109 0.43 -1.65 5.13
C CYS A 109 0.37 -2.36 3.77
N ILE A 110 1.51 -2.60 3.10
CA ILE A 110 1.56 -3.19 1.75
C ILE A 110 0.80 -4.52 1.65
N PRO A 111 1.11 -5.56 2.46
CA PRO A 111 0.42 -6.84 2.34
C PRO A 111 -1.08 -6.73 2.65
N LEU A 112 -1.46 -5.87 3.60
CA LEU A 112 -2.86 -5.65 3.96
C LEU A 112 -3.65 -4.97 2.82
N CYS A 113 -3.06 -3.92 2.22
CA CYS A 113 -3.66 -3.20 1.10
C CYS A 113 -3.73 -4.06 -0.16
N ASN A 114 -2.76 -4.95 -0.38
CA ASN A 114 -2.81 -5.91 -1.48
C ASN A 114 -4.01 -6.86 -1.34
N VAL A 115 -4.28 -7.35 -0.12
CA VAL A 115 -5.46 -8.19 0.15
C VAL A 115 -6.74 -7.39 -0.05
N ARG A 116 -6.83 -6.18 0.51
CA ARG A 116 -7.99 -5.27 0.39
C ARG A 116 -8.34 -5.00 -1.08
N CYS A 117 -7.34 -4.71 -1.89
CA CYS A 117 -7.51 -4.26 -3.27
C CYS A 117 -7.53 -5.40 -4.30
N LYS A 118 -7.35 -6.66 -3.89
CA LYS A 118 -7.21 -7.82 -4.78
C LYS A 118 -8.37 -7.98 -5.78
N LYS A 119 -9.59 -7.63 -5.38
CA LYS A 119 -10.80 -7.72 -6.23
C LYS A 119 -11.26 -6.37 -6.78
N HIS A 120 -10.55 -5.29 -6.50
CA HIS A 120 -10.92 -3.98 -7.01
C HIS A 120 -10.70 -3.93 -8.53
N SER A 121 -11.59 -3.29 -9.28
CA SER A 121 -11.50 -3.15 -10.75
C SER A 121 -10.22 -2.45 -11.22
N ARG A 122 -9.55 -1.73 -10.32
CA ARG A 122 -8.33 -0.94 -10.54
C ARG A 122 -7.38 -1.17 -9.35
N PRO A 123 -6.73 -2.34 -9.24
CA PRO A 123 -6.04 -2.77 -8.02
C PRO A 123 -4.86 -1.86 -7.66
N ASN A 124 -4.10 -1.37 -8.65
CA ASN A 124 -2.96 -0.49 -8.42
C ASN A 124 -3.38 0.86 -7.83
N ILE A 125 -4.50 1.42 -8.31
CA ILE A 125 -5.02 2.70 -7.83
C ILE A 125 -5.62 2.54 -6.43
N CYS A 126 -6.39 1.47 -6.22
CA CYS A 126 -6.90 1.11 -4.90
C CYS A 126 -5.76 0.98 -3.89
N THR A 127 -4.70 0.24 -4.24
CA THR A 127 -3.57 0.00 -3.34
C THR A 127 -2.87 1.31 -2.98
N ARG A 128 -2.67 2.20 -3.95
CA ARG A 128 -2.06 3.51 -3.72
C ARG A 128 -2.89 4.38 -2.76
N ALA A 129 -4.22 4.37 -2.90
CA ALA A 129 -5.11 5.06 -1.98
C ALA A 129 -5.13 4.42 -0.59
N CYS A 130 -5.19 3.08 -0.53
CA CYS A 130 -5.15 2.30 0.70
C CYS A 130 -3.89 2.59 1.50
N LEU A 131 -2.72 2.64 0.87
CA LEU A 131 -1.45 2.93 1.54
C LEU A 131 -1.46 4.31 2.21
N THR A 132 -1.95 5.34 1.53
CA THR A 132 -2.09 6.68 2.15
C THR A 132 -3.02 6.66 3.36
N CYS A 133 -4.14 5.93 3.28
CA CYS A 133 -5.07 5.80 4.39
C CYS A 133 -4.49 4.99 5.54
N CYS A 134 -3.76 3.91 5.24
CA CYS A 134 -3.12 3.06 6.25
C CYS A 134 -1.98 3.79 6.96
N GLU A 135 -1.16 4.54 6.24
CA GLU A 135 -0.08 5.33 6.84
C GLU A 135 -0.61 6.36 7.84
N ARG A 136 -1.77 6.97 7.53
CA ARG A 136 -2.41 7.98 8.39
C ARG A 136 -3.21 7.36 9.53
N CYS A 137 -4.01 6.33 9.25
CA CYS A 137 -4.96 5.75 10.19
C CYS A 137 -4.44 4.51 10.92
N LYS A 138 -3.27 4.00 10.55
CA LYS A 138 -2.62 2.81 11.12
C LYS A 138 -3.54 1.58 11.15
N CYS A 139 -4.41 1.46 10.16
CA CYS A 139 -5.41 0.39 10.06
C CYS A 139 -5.83 0.15 8.61
N VAL A 140 -6.04 -1.12 8.26
CA VAL A 140 -6.68 -1.56 7.00
C VAL A 140 -7.85 -2.47 7.37
N PRO A 141 -9.08 -2.20 6.90
CA PRO A 141 -10.21 -3.00 7.32
C PRO A 141 -10.17 -4.40 6.69
N PRO A 142 -10.67 -5.43 7.40
CA PRO A 142 -10.61 -6.81 6.92
C PRO A 142 -11.52 -7.03 5.70
N GLY A 143 -11.09 -7.95 4.83
CA GLY A 143 -11.78 -8.26 3.58
C GLY A 143 -11.54 -7.24 2.48
N GLN A 144 -12.15 -7.47 1.32
CA GLN A 144 -11.95 -6.69 0.10
C GLN A 144 -12.93 -5.51 -0.04
N TYR A 145 -14.09 -5.60 0.63
CA TYR A 145 -15.15 -4.60 0.57
C TYR A 145 -15.76 -4.38 1.96
N GLY A 146 -16.28 -3.18 2.21
CA GLY A 146 -16.95 -2.85 3.47
C GLY A 146 -16.04 -2.89 4.69
N ASN A 147 -16.62 -3.13 5.87
CA ASN A 147 -15.91 -3.19 7.16
C ASN A 147 -15.11 -1.94 7.54
N THR A 148 -15.31 -0.81 6.86
CA THR A 148 -14.56 0.43 7.09
C THR A 148 -14.70 0.94 8.52
N GLN A 149 -15.83 0.64 9.18
CA GLN A 149 -16.09 0.92 10.60
C GLN A 149 -15.11 0.22 11.56
N LYS A 150 -14.48 -0.88 11.14
CA LYS A 150 -13.46 -1.58 11.96
C LYS A 150 -12.19 -0.75 12.14
N CYS A 151 -11.91 0.19 11.24
CA CYS A 151 -10.81 1.15 11.34
C CYS A 151 -11.27 2.54 11.84
N GLY A 152 -12.48 2.62 12.39
CA GLY A 152 -13.04 3.85 12.95
C GLY A 152 -13.26 4.96 11.93
N LYS A 153 -13.39 6.19 12.44
CA LYS A 153 -13.70 7.37 11.62
C LYS A 153 -12.57 7.75 10.68
N CYS A 154 -11.31 7.59 11.10
CA CYS A 154 -10.16 7.96 10.29
C CYS A 154 -10.21 7.33 8.89
N TYR A 155 -10.47 6.02 8.77
CA TYR A 155 -10.53 5.37 7.47
C TYR A 155 -11.86 5.64 6.74
N SER A 156 -12.98 5.64 7.46
CA SER A 156 -14.32 5.68 6.88
C SER A 156 -14.80 7.07 6.45
N THR A 157 -14.30 8.15 7.05
CA THR A 157 -14.77 9.53 6.76
C THR A 157 -13.77 10.35 5.97
N MET A 158 -12.60 9.80 5.62
CA MET A 158 -11.61 10.52 4.83
C MET A 158 -12.12 10.76 3.42
N THR A 159 -12.17 12.03 3.04
CA THR A 159 -12.59 12.46 1.70
C THR A 159 -11.44 13.07 0.93
N THR A 160 -11.56 13.02 -0.39
CA THR A 160 -10.73 13.80 -1.31
C THR A 160 -11.23 15.24 -1.35
N ARG A 161 -10.46 16.15 -1.99
CA ARG A 161 -10.89 17.54 -2.19
C ARG A 161 -12.25 17.67 -2.90
N GLY A 162 -12.63 16.67 -3.70
CA GLY A 162 -13.92 16.62 -4.40
C GLY A 162 -15.04 15.95 -3.61
N GLY A 163 -14.93 15.79 -2.29
CA GLY A 163 -15.99 15.26 -1.42
C GLY A 163 -16.22 13.74 -1.51
N LYS A 164 -15.55 13.03 -2.43
CA LYS A 164 -15.63 11.56 -2.54
C LYS A 164 -14.78 10.89 -1.47
N LEU A 165 -15.23 9.73 -0.97
CA LEU A 165 -14.45 8.88 -0.09
C LEU A 165 -13.08 8.57 -0.72
N LYS A 166 -12.02 8.78 0.07
CA LYS A 166 -10.63 8.58 -0.36
C LYS A 166 -10.18 7.13 -0.20
N CYS A 167 -10.57 6.49 0.90
CA CYS A 167 -10.12 5.15 1.27
C CYS A 167 -11.01 4.07 0.66
N PRO A 168 -10.45 2.94 0.20
CA PRO A 168 -11.19 1.88 -0.48
C PRO A 168 -12.03 0.95 0.43
#